data_AF-A0A7J4P4R1-F1
#
_entry.id   AF-A0A7J4P4R1-F1
#
_cell.length_a   1.000
_cell.length_b   1.000
_cell.length_c   1.000
_cell.angle_alpha   90.00
_cell.angle_beta   90.00
_cell.angle_gamma   90.00
#
_symmetry.space_group_name_H-M   'P 1'
#
loop_
_entity.id
_entity.type
_entity.pdbx_description
1 polymer ?
#
loop_
_entity_poly.entity_id
_entity_poly.type
_entity_poly.pdbx_seq_one_letter_code
_entity_poly.pdbx_strand_id
1 'polypeptide(L)'
;MPELVDFTANMLPAVDISIGNLELEDILSNSAQGIVRGLEIAAGAAAGAYINSRANKEGHKARYTGMAQWAKMGAVAAVAGILAFPSLEYRARTALYALQEPIQPANQAPPFGKQKIRDMSTKDFGNGLLSKLTGIQGKFSDDKVVDYRHQLLDVLWAEKLRKFPNRPVIRTAFEERAKKYNQKNATTMSLDGYIAEAQRSIDLVNVHLNWDKVGEMYGLERHKLRLAKAISTSLDGRDLIAYALTELMPTTNGELNKKVFDTLLRKAGREYIELIPALYDKYASFGQYQFTSFALYSIGTSHRGASKVNQALPSNYRIPDSMIRLEGNDHHKAAYLFSIHNIASLISTLNGSNYGTLDKVWKHNKSNIVKYIATAHNRPASASKAAKRWLSNGARYDFTSSTDRHIRGYAIKTGQNWKALQR
;
A
#
# COMPACT_ATOMS: atom_id res chain seq x y z
N MET A 1 -19.27 45.96 27.85
CA MET A 1 -19.72 44.75 27.16
C MET A 1 -20.06 45.17 25.74
N PRO A 2 -19.27 44.80 24.72
CA PRO A 2 -19.56 45.25 23.37
C PRO A 2 -20.53 44.28 22.68
N GLU A 3 -21.62 44.87 22.22
CA GLU A 3 -22.59 44.34 21.27
C GLU A 3 -21.98 44.21 19.87
N LEU A 4 -22.57 43.30 19.10
CA LEU A 4 -22.32 43.10 17.68
C LEU A 4 -22.59 44.38 16.87
N VAL A 5 -21.70 44.68 15.92
CA VAL A 5 -22.03 45.51 14.75
C VAL A 5 -21.76 44.71 13.49
N ASP A 6 -22.83 44.69 12.70
CA ASP A 6 -23.06 44.09 11.39
C ASP A 6 -22.14 44.69 10.31
N PHE A 7 -21.69 43.85 9.38
CA PHE A 7 -21.13 44.31 8.10
C PHE A 7 -21.65 43.38 7.00
N THR A 8 -22.90 43.64 6.61
CA THR A 8 -23.43 43.20 5.32
C THR A 8 -22.72 43.94 4.18
N ALA A 9 -22.46 43.18 3.12
CA ALA A 9 -22.41 43.60 1.72
C ALA A 9 -21.56 44.83 1.34
N ASN A 10 -20.43 44.59 0.68
CA ASN A 10 -20.24 45.00 -0.73
C ASN A 10 -18.88 44.54 -1.26
N MET A 11 -18.84 44.34 -2.59
CA MET A 11 -17.70 43.90 -3.42
C MET A 11 -17.57 42.39 -3.64
N LEU A 12 -18.63 41.77 -4.18
CA LEU A 12 -18.45 40.63 -5.09
C LEU A 12 -18.67 41.13 -6.53
N PRO A 13 -17.71 40.98 -7.45
CA PRO A 13 -18.05 40.94 -8.86
C PRO A 13 -18.83 39.65 -9.11
N ALA A 14 -20.06 39.79 -9.59
CA ALA A 14 -20.86 38.68 -10.08
C ALA A 14 -20.09 38.00 -11.23
N VAL A 15 -19.49 36.84 -10.94
CA VAL A 15 -19.03 35.92 -11.97
C VAL A 15 -20.16 34.92 -12.15
N ASP A 16 -20.93 35.16 -13.21
CA ASP A 16 -22.01 34.30 -13.64
C ASP A 16 -21.40 33.00 -14.19
N ILE A 17 -21.20 32.01 -13.32
CA ILE A 17 -20.84 30.66 -13.73
C ILE A 17 -22.16 29.93 -13.99
N SER A 18 -22.60 29.95 -15.25
CA SER A 18 -23.65 29.05 -15.73
C SER A 18 -23.15 27.60 -15.58
N ILE A 19 -23.47 26.99 -14.44
CA ILE A 19 -23.45 25.54 -14.27
C ILE A 19 -24.79 25.08 -14.82
N GLY A 20 -24.76 24.42 -15.99
CA GLY A 20 -25.96 23.90 -16.63
C GLY A 20 -26.81 23.07 -15.67
N ASN A 21 -28.06 23.52 -15.49
CA ASN A 21 -29.24 22.81 -14.99
C ASN A 21 -28.99 21.72 -13.93
N LEU A 22 -28.51 22.13 -12.76
CA LEU A 22 -28.78 21.41 -11.51
C LEU A 22 -29.53 22.39 -10.61
N GLU A 23 -30.80 22.10 -10.34
CA GLU A 23 -31.65 22.90 -9.47
C GLU A 23 -30.99 23.04 -8.08
N LEU A 24 -30.54 24.26 -7.77
CA LEU A 24 -29.77 24.60 -6.57
C LEU A 24 -30.54 24.38 -5.27
N GLU A 25 -31.86 24.24 -5.35
CA GLU A 25 -32.74 24.04 -4.19
C GLU A 25 -32.59 22.64 -3.56
N ASP A 26 -32.22 21.60 -4.33
CA ASP A 26 -32.01 20.24 -3.81
C ASP A 26 -30.69 20.09 -3.02
N ILE A 27 -29.70 20.94 -3.31
CA ILE A 27 -28.37 20.91 -2.67
C ILE A 27 -28.37 21.63 -1.32
N LEU A 28 -29.30 22.58 -1.12
CA LEU A 28 -29.43 23.37 0.11
C LEU A 28 -30.52 22.87 1.06
N SER A 29 -31.04 21.65 0.87
CA SER A 29 -31.83 21.03 1.93
C SER A 29 -30.99 20.96 3.20
N ASN A 30 -31.54 21.42 4.33
CA ASN A 30 -30.92 21.46 5.68
C ASN A 30 -30.59 20.06 6.26
N SER A 31 -30.34 19.06 5.40
CA SER A 31 -29.78 17.78 5.77
C SER A 31 -28.25 17.89 5.79
N ALA A 32 -27.62 17.30 6.81
CA ALA A 32 -26.15 17.24 6.90
C ALA A 32 -25.51 16.67 5.61
N GLN A 33 -26.23 15.82 4.88
CA GLN A 33 -25.78 15.27 3.60
C GLN A 33 -25.77 16.29 2.45
N GLY A 34 -26.73 17.23 2.40
CA GLY A 34 -26.76 18.32 1.42
C GLY A 34 -25.57 19.27 1.59
N ILE A 35 -25.27 19.65 2.84
CA ILE A 35 -24.11 20.48 3.19
C ILE A 35 -22.80 19.79 2.84
N VAL A 36 -22.66 18.48 3.11
CA VAL A 36 -21.46 17.70 2.72
C VAL A 36 -21.30 17.68 1.20
N ARG A 37 -22.38 17.45 0.44
CA ARG A 37 -22.32 17.44 -1.03
C ARG A 37 -21.94 18.81 -1.60
N GLY A 38 -22.47 19.89 -1.03
CA GLY A 38 -22.11 21.26 -1.41
C GLY A 38 -20.62 21.57 -1.17
N LEU A 39 -20.07 21.12 -0.04
CA LEU A 39 -18.65 21.29 0.28
C LEU A 39 -17.73 20.44 -0.61
N GLU A 40 -18.14 19.22 -0.98
CA GLU A 40 -17.39 18.36 -1.91
C GLU A 40 -17.33 18.95 -3.33
N ILE A 41 -18.44 19.50 -3.82
CA ILE A 41 -18.50 20.17 -5.14
C ILE A 41 -17.63 21.43 -5.15
N ALA A 42 -17.70 22.24 -4.09
CA ALA A 42 -16.87 23.43 -3.95
C ALA A 42 -15.37 23.09 -3.89
N ALA A 43 -14.98 22.03 -3.17
CA ALA A 43 -13.60 21.57 -3.11
C ALA A 43 -13.11 21.03 -4.47
N GLY A 44 -13.94 20.30 -5.19
CA GLY A 44 -13.65 19.81 -6.54
C GLY A 44 -13.46 20.94 -7.56
N ALA A 45 -14.34 21.95 -7.52
CA ALA A 45 -14.24 23.13 -8.37
C ALA A 45 -12.97 23.96 -8.07
N ALA A 46 -12.63 24.13 -6.79
CA ALA A 46 -11.41 24.84 -6.38
C ALA A 46 -10.13 24.09 -6.79
N ALA A 47 -10.11 22.76 -6.67
CA ALA A 47 -8.99 21.93 -7.12
C ALA A 47 -8.85 21.95 -8.65
N GLY A 48 -9.96 21.90 -9.38
CA GLY A 48 -9.99 22.02 -10.85
C GLY A 48 -9.44 23.36 -11.32
N ALA A 49 -9.89 24.46 -10.72
CA ALA A 49 -9.38 25.81 -11.03
C ALA A 49 -7.89 25.96 -10.71
N TYR A 50 -7.41 25.40 -9.60
CA TYR A 50 -5.99 25.40 -9.24
C TYR A 50 -5.13 24.64 -10.26
N ILE A 51 -5.56 23.45 -10.68
CA ILE A 51 -4.86 22.64 -11.68
C ILE A 51 -4.83 23.37 -13.03
N ASN A 52 -5.95 23.98 -13.44
CA ASN A 52 -6.04 24.67 -14.72
C ASN A 52 -5.17 25.95 -14.75
N SER A 53 -5.08 26.69 -13.64
CA SER A 53 -4.19 27.85 -13.51
C SER A 53 -2.69 27.50 -13.58
N ARG A 54 -2.30 26.26 -13.28
CA ARG A 54 -0.92 25.78 -13.43
C ARG A 54 -0.60 25.24 -14.82
N ALA A 55 -1.62 24.81 -15.58
CA ALA A 55 -1.45 24.29 -16.93
C ALA A 55 -1.17 25.40 -17.97
N ASN A 56 -1.73 26.60 -17.77
CA ASN A 56 -1.42 27.77 -18.60
C ASN A 56 -0.11 28.44 -18.15
N LYS A 57 0.97 28.19 -18.91
CA LYS A 57 2.31 28.74 -18.63
C LYS A 57 2.61 30.11 -19.24
N GLU A 58 1.69 30.75 -19.95
CA GLU A 58 1.96 32.04 -20.60
C GLU A 58 0.88 33.09 -20.34
N GLY A 59 1.33 34.28 -19.90
CA GLY A 59 0.55 35.52 -19.81
C GLY A 59 -0.25 35.72 -18.51
N HIS A 60 0.06 36.77 -17.75
CA HIS A 60 -0.71 37.30 -16.59
C HIS A 60 -0.41 36.74 -15.18
N LYS A 61 0.85 36.89 -14.74
CA LYS A 61 1.31 36.55 -13.38
C LYS A 61 0.60 37.24 -12.20
N ALA A 62 -0.15 38.33 -12.39
CA ALA A 62 -0.71 39.12 -11.29
C ALA A 62 -2.18 38.79 -10.92
N ARG A 63 -2.98 38.26 -11.86
CA ARG A 63 -4.40 37.91 -11.60
C ARG A 63 -4.57 36.51 -10.97
N TYR A 64 -3.64 35.60 -11.24
CA TYR A 64 -3.71 34.22 -10.76
C TYR A 64 -3.19 34.02 -9.33
N THR A 65 -2.36 34.93 -8.81
CA THR A 65 -1.89 34.88 -7.42
C THR A 65 -3.00 35.16 -6.42
N GLY A 66 -3.89 36.11 -6.73
CA GLY A 66 -5.07 36.41 -5.92
C GLY A 66 -6.08 35.24 -5.91
N MET A 67 -6.47 34.72 -7.08
CA MET A 67 -7.40 33.59 -7.16
C MET A 67 -6.84 32.31 -6.52
N ALA A 68 -5.54 32.05 -6.62
CA ALA A 68 -4.91 30.92 -5.96
C ALA A 68 -4.90 31.06 -4.43
N GLN A 69 -4.75 32.28 -3.89
CA GLN A 69 -4.88 32.54 -2.46
C GLN A 69 -6.33 32.38 -1.98
N TRP A 70 -7.31 32.86 -2.75
CA TRP A 70 -8.74 32.67 -2.43
C TRP A 70 -9.17 31.20 -2.49
N ALA A 71 -8.71 30.44 -3.49
CA ALA A 71 -8.96 29.00 -3.59
C ALA A 71 -8.31 28.24 -2.42
N LYS A 72 -7.11 28.64 -2.00
CA LYS A 72 -6.42 28.07 -0.83
C LYS A 72 -7.15 28.40 0.47
N MET A 73 -7.65 29.62 0.63
CA MET A 73 -8.45 30.02 1.79
C MET A 73 -9.81 29.31 1.84
N GLY A 74 -10.47 29.14 0.69
CA GLY A 74 -11.71 28.37 0.58
C GLY A 74 -11.53 26.89 0.93
N ALA A 75 -10.42 26.28 0.48
CA ALA A 75 -10.06 24.91 0.85
C ALA A 75 -9.74 24.76 2.35
N VAL A 76 -9.05 25.75 2.95
CA VAL A 76 -8.73 25.75 4.38
C VAL A 76 -9.99 25.95 5.23
N ALA A 77 -10.93 26.81 4.81
CA ALA A 77 -12.20 27.00 5.49
C ALA A 77 -13.11 25.76 5.40
N ALA A 78 -13.14 25.09 4.25
CA ALA A 78 -13.84 23.81 4.10
C ALA A 78 -13.26 22.72 5.01
N VAL A 79 -11.93 22.65 5.14
CA VAL A 79 -11.25 21.73 6.06
C VAL A 79 -11.53 22.08 7.53
N ALA A 80 -11.58 23.36 7.89
CA ALA A 80 -11.92 23.79 9.25
C ALA A 80 -13.36 23.43 9.64
N GLY A 81 -14.33 23.54 8.71
CA GLY A 81 -15.70 23.08 8.93
C GLY A 81 -15.83 21.56 9.07
N ILE A 82 -14.98 20.79 8.39
CA ILE A 82 -14.91 19.32 8.47
C ILE A 82 -14.31 18.86 9.80
N LEU A 83 -13.39 19.63 10.40
CA LEU A 83 -12.73 19.31 11.68
C LEU A 83 -13.63 19.53 12.91
N ALA A 84 -14.80 20.16 12.78
CA ALA A 84 -15.80 20.29 13.84
C ALA A 84 -16.59 18.99 14.11
N PHE A 85 -16.40 17.95 13.28
CA PHE A 85 -17.09 16.66 13.40
C PHE A 85 -16.05 15.51 13.55
N PRO A 86 -15.97 14.84 14.71
CA PRO A 86 -14.96 13.82 15.00
C PRO A 86 -14.95 12.61 14.05
N SER A 87 -16.04 12.37 13.31
CA SER A 87 -16.14 11.29 12.31
C SER A 87 -15.42 11.59 10.99
N LEU A 88 -14.90 12.80 10.80
CA LEU A 88 -14.31 13.28 9.55
C LEU A 88 -12.78 13.53 9.62
N GLU A 89 -12.16 13.37 10.80
CA GLU A 89 -10.73 13.64 11.04
C GLU A 89 -9.80 12.83 10.12
N TYR A 90 -10.20 11.60 9.75
CA TYR A 90 -9.42 10.74 8.85
C TYR A 90 -9.36 11.28 7.41
N ARG A 91 -10.47 11.85 6.90
CA ARG A 91 -10.56 12.37 5.53
C ARG A 91 -9.95 13.77 5.38
N ALA A 92 -10.07 14.60 6.43
CA ALA A 92 -9.41 15.91 6.48
C ALA A 92 -7.88 15.79 6.44
N ARG A 93 -7.30 14.78 7.13
CA ARG A 93 -5.86 14.49 7.06
C ARG A 93 -5.42 14.12 5.64
N THR A 94 -6.20 13.31 4.91
CA THR A 94 -5.88 12.90 3.52
C THR A 94 -5.86 14.09 2.55
N ALA A 95 -6.81 15.03 2.71
CA ALA A 95 -6.85 16.27 1.92
C ALA A 95 -5.70 17.23 2.29
N LEU A 96 -5.34 17.32 3.57
CA LEU A 96 -4.20 18.12 4.03
C LEU A 96 -2.87 17.61 3.46
N TYR A 97 -2.67 16.28 3.40
CA TYR A 97 -1.48 15.66 2.81
C TYR A 97 -1.37 15.89 1.30
N ALA A 98 -2.48 16.02 0.59
CA ALA A 98 -2.47 16.36 -0.84
C ALA A 98 -2.14 17.84 -1.10
N LEU A 99 -2.31 18.72 -0.10
CA LEU A 99 -2.13 20.16 -0.21
C LEU A 99 -0.80 20.67 0.37
N GLN A 100 -0.07 19.86 1.17
CA GLN A 100 1.04 20.36 1.98
C GLN A 100 2.46 20.21 1.43
N GLU A 101 2.75 19.53 0.31
CA GLU A 101 4.13 19.58 -0.23
C GLU A 101 4.23 19.74 -1.75
N PRO A 102 5.14 20.62 -2.23
CA PRO A 102 5.48 20.69 -3.64
C PRO A 102 6.19 19.39 -4.06
N ILE A 103 5.86 18.90 -5.27
CA ILE A 103 6.72 17.93 -5.98
C ILE A 103 8.06 18.64 -6.21
N GLN A 104 9.04 18.40 -5.34
CA GLN A 104 10.40 18.79 -5.62
C GLN A 104 10.95 17.90 -6.74
N PRO A 105 11.64 18.45 -7.75
CA PRO A 105 12.42 17.64 -8.67
C PRO A 105 13.47 16.84 -7.87
N ALA A 106 13.68 15.58 -8.24
CA ALA A 106 14.41 14.54 -7.52
C ALA A 106 15.91 14.77 -7.26
N ASN A 107 16.39 16.01 -7.25
CA ASN A 107 17.77 16.37 -7.01
C ASN A 107 17.87 17.34 -5.84
N GLN A 108 17.77 16.82 -4.62
CA GLN A 108 18.44 17.28 -3.38
C GLN A 108 17.72 16.67 -2.18
N ALA A 109 18.08 15.43 -1.82
CA ALA A 109 17.78 14.93 -0.49
C ALA A 109 18.49 15.83 0.53
N PRO A 110 17.83 16.27 1.62
CA PRO A 110 18.51 17.01 2.69
C PRO A 110 19.64 16.15 3.28
N PRO A 111 20.72 16.76 3.80
CA PRO A 111 21.81 16.03 4.42
C PRO A 111 21.26 15.24 5.61
N PHE A 112 21.26 13.91 5.50
CA PHE A 112 20.78 13.03 6.55
C PHE A 112 21.69 13.16 7.78
N GLY A 113 21.10 13.60 8.90
CA GLY A 113 21.74 13.52 10.20
C GLY A 113 22.10 12.06 10.51
N LYS A 114 23.33 11.84 11.00
CA LYS A 114 23.82 10.53 11.44
C LYS A 114 22.97 10.03 12.61
N GLN A 115 21.89 9.32 12.33
CA GLN A 115 21.17 8.59 13.36
C GLN A 115 22.09 7.43 13.81
N LYS A 116 22.61 7.51 15.04
CA LYS A 116 23.38 6.43 15.69
C LYS A 116 22.45 5.24 15.95
N ILE A 117 22.19 4.46 14.92
CA ILE A 117 21.62 3.11 15.02
C ILE A 117 22.78 2.19 15.38
N ARG A 118 22.62 1.35 16.43
CA ARG A 118 23.63 0.39 16.90
C ARG A 118 24.38 -0.22 15.72
N ASP A 119 25.70 -0.12 15.76
CA ASP A 119 26.60 -0.57 14.72
C ASP A 119 26.32 -2.06 14.38
N MET A 120 25.60 -2.29 13.26
CA MET A 120 25.27 -3.63 12.77
C MET A 120 26.39 -4.22 11.92
N SER A 121 27.57 -3.57 11.90
CA SER A 121 28.83 -4.05 11.31
C SER A 121 29.31 -5.39 11.87
N THR A 122 28.59 -6.03 12.78
CA THR A 122 28.98 -7.29 13.42
C THR A 122 28.32 -8.54 12.82
N LYS A 123 27.32 -8.40 11.94
CA LYS A 123 26.63 -9.55 11.34
C LYS A 123 27.21 -9.96 10.00
N ASP A 124 27.75 -11.18 9.96
CA ASP A 124 28.25 -11.82 8.75
C ASP A 124 27.08 -12.31 7.87
N PHE A 125 27.05 -11.86 6.61
CA PHE A 125 26.04 -12.25 5.62
C PHE A 125 26.34 -13.60 4.96
N GLY A 126 27.54 -14.15 5.13
CA GLY A 126 27.99 -15.40 4.51
C GLY A 126 27.72 -15.46 3.00
N ASN A 127 27.58 -16.67 2.45
CA ASN A 127 27.22 -16.90 1.04
C ASN A 127 25.70 -17.09 0.82
N GLY A 128 24.88 -16.53 1.71
CA GLY A 128 23.43 -16.72 1.73
C GLY A 128 22.65 -15.77 0.79
N LEU A 129 21.32 -15.79 0.90
CA LEU A 129 20.46 -14.91 0.10
C LEU A 129 20.73 -13.42 0.36
N LEU A 130 21.13 -13.02 1.58
CA LEU A 130 21.48 -11.62 1.86
C LEU A 130 22.65 -11.12 1.03
N SER A 131 23.72 -11.90 0.88
CA SER A 131 24.86 -11.49 0.07
C SER A 131 24.52 -11.47 -1.42
N LYS A 132 23.67 -12.37 -1.90
CA LYS A 132 23.13 -12.30 -3.28
C LYS A 132 22.30 -11.03 -3.50
N LEU A 133 21.42 -10.69 -2.57
CA LEU A 133 20.58 -9.49 -2.66
C LEU A 133 21.39 -8.19 -2.62
N THR A 134 22.46 -8.15 -1.82
CA THR A 134 23.18 -6.90 -1.51
C THR A 134 24.53 -6.76 -2.19
N GLY A 135 25.11 -7.84 -2.73
CA GLY A 135 26.51 -7.87 -3.18
C GLY A 135 27.53 -7.81 -2.05
N ILE A 136 27.08 -7.84 -0.78
CA ILE A 136 27.96 -7.72 0.38
C ILE A 136 28.21 -9.10 0.97
N GLN A 137 29.44 -9.57 0.84
CA GLN A 137 29.97 -10.70 1.60
C GLN A 137 30.56 -10.21 2.93
N GLY A 138 30.42 -11.00 3.99
CA GLY A 138 30.91 -10.64 5.31
C GLY A 138 29.99 -9.65 6.04
N LYS A 139 30.59 -8.72 6.77
CA LYS A 139 29.88 -7.72 7.57
C LYS A 139 29.13 -6.73 6.69
N PHE A 140 27.86 -6.47 7.04
CA PHE A 140 27.06 -5.46 6.36
C PHE A 140 27.67 -4.07 6.54
N SER A 141 27.85 -3.34 5.42
CA SER A 141 28.36 -1.97 5.40
C SER A 141 27.60 -1.14 4.38
N ASP A 142 27.17 0.04 4.82
CA ASP A 142 26.44 1.00 3.98
C ASP A 142 27.39 1.81 3.08
N ASP A 143 28.71 1.61 3.14
CA ASP A 143 29.69 2.38 2.36
C ASP A 143 30.21 1.64 1.13
N LYS A 144 29.91 0.34 1.01
CA LYS A 144 30.32 -0.44 -0.16
C LYS A 144 29.58 0.03 -1.42
N VAL A 145 30.35 0.22 -2.49
CA VAL A 145 29.87 0.43 -3.86
C VAL A 145 29.56 -0.95 -4.46
N VAL A 146 28.36 -1.11 -4.98
CA VAL A 146 27.85 -2.38 -5.52
C VAL A 146 27.23 -2.12 -6.89
N ASP A 147 27.56 -2.97 -7.86
CA ASP A 147 26.86 -3.05 -9.14
C ASP A 147 25.58 -3.87 -8.94
N TYR A 148 24.47 -3.19 -8.70
CA TYR A 148 23.17 -3.84 -8.51
C TYR A 148 22.61 -4.37 -9.83
N ARG A 149 23.04 -3.87 -10.99
CA ARG A 149 22.66 -4.48 -12.26
C ARG A 149 23.27 -5.88 -12.38
N HIS A 150 24.55 -6.03 -12.04
CA HIS A 150 25.20 -7.34 -11.96
C HIS A 150 24.49 -8.26 -10.95
N GLN A 151 24.21 -7.78 -9.73
CA GLN A 151 23.52 -8.58 -8.71
C GLN A 151 22.13 -9.06 -9.17
N LEU A 152 21.36 -8.19 -9.84
CA LEU A 152 20.04 -8.57 -10.32
C LEU A 152 20.14 -9.59 -11.45
N LEU A 153 20.91 -9.28 -12.49
CA LEU A 153 20.86 -10.03 -13.75
C LEU A 153 21.73 -11.29 -13.70
N ASP A 154 22.98 -11.13 -13.28
CA ASP A 154 24.02 -12.17 -13.41
C ASP A 154 24.12 -13.06 -12.17
N VAL A 155 23.55 -12.62 -11.04
CA VAL A 155 23.48 -13.42 -9.81
C VAL A 155 22.07 -13.97 -9.61
N LEU A 156 21.09 -13.11 -9.35
CA LEU A 156 19.74 -13.56 -8.97
C LEU A 156 18.98 -14.21 -10.13
N TRP A 157 18.85 -13.52 -11.26
CA TRP A 157 18.11 -14.03 -12.41
C TRP A 157 18.83 -15.17 -13.12
N ALA A 158 20.16 -15.10 -13.26
CA ALA A 158 20.96 -16.21 -13.78
C ALA A 158 20.75 -17.48 -12.95
N GLU A 159 20.72 -17.38 -11.61
CA GLU A 159 20.45 -18.53 -10.75
C GLU A 159 19.03 -19.08 -10.92
N LYS A 160 18.01 -18.20 -11.00
CA LYS A 160 16.62 -18.61 -11.25
C LYS A 160 16.51 -19.36 -12.58
N LEU A 161 17.09 -18.83 -13.65
CA LEU A 161 17.08 -19.45 -14.98
C LEU A 161 17.85 -20.77 -15.00
N ARG A 162 18.98 -20.85 -14.30
CA ARG A 162 19.78 -22.10 -14.18
C ARG A 162 19.03 -23.19 -13.41
N LYS A 163 18.30 -22.83 -12.35
CA LYS A 163 17.50 -23.80 -11.57
C LYS A 163 16.28 -24.30 -12.35
N PHE A 164 15.72 -23.47 -13.22
CA PHE A 164 14.48 -23.77 -13.95
C PHE A 164 14.58 -23.47 -15.46
N PRO A 165 15.51 -24.12 -16.20
CA PRO A 165 15.84 -23.75 -17.58
C PRO A 165 14.71 -23.98 -18.58
N ASN A 166 13.84 -24.95 -18.31
CA ASN A 166 12.76 -25.39 -19.20
C ASN A 166 11.40 -24.73 -18.90
N ARG A 167 11.40 -23.50 -18.36
CA ARG A 167 10.19 -22.75 -18.01
C ARG A 167 10.08 -21.48 -18.86
N PRO A 168 9.34 -21.52 -19.98
CA PRO A 168 9.20 -20.36 -20.87
C PRO A 168 8.73 -19.10 -20.14
N VAL A 169 7.76 -19.21 -19.24
CA VAL A 169 7.23 -18.08 -18.47
C VAL A 169 8.28 -17.38 -17.59
N ILE A 170 9.27 -18.11 -17.07
CA ILE A 170 10.39 -17.52 -16.30
C ILE A 170 11.30 -16.73 -17.25
N ARG A 171 11.57 -17.27 -18.44
CA ARG A 171 12.36 -16.59 -19.48
C ARG A 171 11.65 -15.32 -19.97
N THR A 172 10.34 -15.38 -20.19
CA THR A 172 9.52 -14.20 -20.54
C THR A 172 9.62 -13.13 -19.47
N ALA A 173 9.46 -13.48 -18.19
CA ALA A 173 9.62 -12.52 -17.09
C ALA A 173 11.02 -11.89 -17.07
N PHE A 174 12.07 -12.67 -17.31
CA PHE A 174 13.43 -12.14 -17.40
C PHE A 174 13.62 -11.16 -18.57
N GLU A 175 13.27 -11.57 -19.79
CA GLU A 175 13.50 -10.77 -21.00
C GLU A 175 12.63 -9.51 -21.05
N GLU A 176 11.35 -9.61 -20.66
CA GLU A 176 10.41 -8.49 -20.76
C GLU A 176 10.51 -7.51 -19.59
N ARG A 177 11.03 -7.96 -18.44
CA ARG A 177 11.04 -7.18 -17.17
C ARG A 177 12.45 -6.97 -16.66
N ALA A 178 13.08 -8.03 -16.16
CA ALA A 178 14.33 -7.92 -15.41
C ALA A 178 15.46 -7.29 -16.22
N LYS A 179 15.66 -7.73 -17.46
CA LYS A 179 16.74 -7.27 -18.35
C LYS A 179 16.72 -5.77 -18.63
N LYS A 180 15.55 -5.13 -18.47
CA LYS A 180 15.35 -3.68 -18.64
C LYS A 180 15.79 -2.85 -17.44
N TYR A 181 16.14 -3.47 -16.31
CA TYR A 181 16.61 -2.76 -15.13
C TYR A 181 17.85 -1.91 -15.46
N ASN A 182 17.78 -0.62 -15.17
CA ASN A 182 18.87 0.32 -15.34
C ASN A 182 19.15 1.03 -14.02
N GLN A 183 20.22 0.62 -13.33
CA GLN A 183 20.61 1.20 -12.04
C GLN A 183 20.81 2.72 -12.09
N LYS A 184 21.30 3.28 -13.19
CA LYS A 184 21.55 4.72 -13.31
C LYS A 184 20.27 5.55 -13.30
N ASN A 185 19.16 4.96 -13.76
CA ASN A 185 17.85 5.62 -13.87
C ASN A 185 16.85 5.08 -12.84
N ALA A 186 17.30 4.27 -11.88
CA ALA A 186 16.44 3.66 -10.89
C ALA A 186 15.95 4.72 -9.88
N THR A 187 14.70 4.59 -9.45
CA THR A 187 14.06 5.49 -8.50
C THR A 187 14.58 5.20 -7.09
N THR A 188 15.56 5.97 -6.61
CA THR A 188 16.05 5.83 -5.24
C THR A 188 15.13 6.51 -4.25
N MET A 189 14.85 5.87 -3.11
CA MET A 189 13.99 6.44 -2.08
C MET A 189 14.30 5.90 -0.69
N SER A 190 13.75 6.52 0.35
CA SER A 190 13.77 5.97 1.71
C SER A 190 12.68 4.91 1.89
N LEU A 191 12.87 4.06 2.90
CA LEU A 191 11.84 3.14 3.38
C LEU A 191 10.53 3.85 3.74
N ASP A 192 10.58 5.01 4.39
CA ASP A 192 9.37 5.77 4.75
C ASP A 192 8.62 6.26 3.51
N GLY A 193 9.36 6.71 2.48
CA GLY A 193 8.75 7.07 1.19
C GLY A 193 8.06 5.88 0.53
N TYR A 194 8.66 4.70 0.63
CA TYR A 194 8.10 3.46 0.07
C TYR A 194 6.89 2.96 0.87
N ILE A 195 6.90 3.10 2.20
CA ILE A 195 5.74 2.86 3.07
C ILE A 195 4.59 3.81 2.69
N ALA A 196 4.89 5.07 2.39
CA ALA A 196 3.89 6.04 1.95
C ALA A 196 3.30 5.69 0.56
N GLU A 197 4.09 5.13 -0.37
CA GLU A 197 3.58 4.59 -1.63
C GLU A 197 2.61 3.42 -1.43
N ALA A 198 2.95 2.51 -0.52
CA ALA A 198 2.06 1.42 -0.12
C ALA A 198 0.76 1.96 0.49
N GLN A 199 0.84 2.97 1.37
CA GLN A 199 -0.35 3.61 1.95
C GLN A 199 -1.24 4.25 0.90
N ARG A 200 -0.69 5.04 -0.04
CA ARG A 200 -1.46 5.64 -1.13
C ARG A 200 -2.17 4.59 -1.99
N SER A 201 -1.52 3.45 -2.21
CA SER A 201 -2.10 2.34 -2.95
C SER A 201 -3.28 1.69 -2.21
N ILE A 202 -3.18 1.56 -0.89
CA ILE A 202 -4.27 1.09 -0.02
C ILE A 202 -5.44 2.06 -0.05
N ASP A 203 -5.17 3.36 0.12
CA ASP A 203 -6.20 4.40 0.16
C ASP A 203 -6.97 4.46 -1.17
N LEU A 204 -6.26 4.38 -2.30
CA LEU A 204 -6.87 4.35 -3.63
C LEU A 204 -7.81 3.16 -3.79
N VAL A 205 -7.39 1.96 -3.37
CA VAL A 205 -8.26 0.77 -3.41
C VAL A 205 -9.47 0.96 -2.49
N ASN A 206 -9.28 1.47 -1.28
CA ASN A 206 -10.36 1.64 -0.31
C ASN A 206 -11.44 2.64 -0.76
N VAL A 207 -11.05 3.69 -1.49
CA VAL A 207 -11.99 4.67 -2.04
C VAL A 207 -12.85 4.07 -3.14
N HIS A 208 -12.28 3.20 -3.99
CA HIS A 208 -12.95 2.73 -5.20
C HIS A 208 -13.50 1.30 -5.13
N LEU A 209 -13.17 0.53 -4.10
CA LEU A 209 -13.59 -0.86 -3.99
C LEU A 209 -15.07 -0.97 -3.65
N ASN A 210 -15.83 -1.63 -4.52
CA ASN A 210 -17.20 -2.01 -4.24
C ASN A 210 -17.24 -3.20 -3.26
N TRP A 211 -17.45 -2.90 -1.98
CA TRP A 211 -17.51 -3.91 -0.92
C TRP A 211 -18.71 -4.85 -1.03
N ASP A 212 -19.85 -4.41 -1.56
CA ASP A 212 -21.03 -5.29 -1.73
C ASP A 212 -20.72 -6.40 -2.74
N LYS A 213 -20.08 -6.04 -3.85
CA LYS A 213 -19.57 -7.01 -4.83
C LYS A 213 -18.52 -7.95 -4.24
N VAL A 214 -17.67 -7.48 -3.32
CA VAL A 214 -16.78 -8.37 -2.54
C VAL A 214 -17.62 -9.32 -1.67
N GLY A 215 -18.68 -8.83 -1.02
CA GLY A 215 -19.59 -9.67 -0.24
C GLY A 215 -20.19 -10.81 -1.07
N GLU A 216 -20.75 -10.49 -2.24
CA GLU A 216 -21.32 -11.46 -3.19
C GLU A 216 -20.28 -12.53 -3.60
N MET A 217 -19.07 -12.10 -3.96
CA MET A 217 -17.98 -12.98 -4.40
C MET A 217 -17.59 -14.07 -3.40
N TYR A 218 -17.79 -13.83 -2.10
CA TYR A 218 -17.43 -14.76 -1.02
C TYR A 218 -18.65 -15.24 -0.22
N GLY A 219 -19.88 -14.93 -0.64
CA GLY A 219 -21.10 -15.28 0.08
C GLY A 219 -21.12 -14.73 1.50
N LEU A 220 -20.65 -13.50 1.71
CA LEU A 220 -20.59 -12.89 3.04
C LEU A 220 -21.92 -12.23 3.39
N GLU A 221 -22.55 -12.70 4.46
CA GLU A 221 -23.64 -11.99 5.11
C GLU A 221 -23.17 -10.61 5.62
N ARG A 222 -24.13 -9.70 5.82
CA ARG A 222 -23.87 -8.28 6.17
C ARG A 222 -22.88 -8.09 7.32
N HIS A 223 -23.00 -8.89 8.39
CA HIS A 223 -22.11 -8.81 9.55
C HIS A 223 -20.69 -9.32 9.25
N LYS A 224 -20.56 -10.39 8.46
CA LYS A 224 -19.27 -10.92 7.98
C LYS A 224 -18.59 -9.94 7.03
N LEU A 225 -19.35 -9.32 6.13
CA LEU A 225 -18.84 -8.29 5.23
C LEU A 225 -18.33 -7.07 6.00
N ARG A 226 -19.09 -6.60 7.00
CA ARG A 226 -18.66 -5.52 7.89
C ARG A 226 -17.33 -5.85 8.57
N LEU A 227 -17.17 -7.06 9.10
CA LEU A 227 -15.93 -7.48 9.75
C LEU A 227 -14.77 -7.58 8.74
N ALA A 228 -14.99 -8.16 7.56
CA ALA A 228 -13.98 -8.26 6.51
C ALA A 228 -13.49 -6.87 6.06
N LYS A 229 -14.44 -5.94 5.86
CA LYS A 229 -14.15 -4.54 5.56
C LYS A 229 -13.33 -3.90 6.69
N ALA A 230 -13.81 -3.96 7.93
CA ALA A 230 -13.15 -3.33 9.06
C ALA A 230 -11.70 -3.80 9.28
N ILE A 231 -11.45 -5.11 9.17
CA ILE A 231 -10.10 -5.66 9.28
C ILE A 231 -9.25 -5.19 8.10
N SER A 232 -9.76 -5.29 6.87
CA SER A 232 -8.98 -4.93 5.68
C SER A 232 -8.64 -3.44 5.63
N THR A 233 -9.58 -2.56 5.97
CA THR A 233 -9.35 -1.10 6.00
C THR A 233 -8.51 -0.64 7.19
N SER A 234 -8.24 -1.52 8.15
CA SER A 234 -7.31 -1.22 9.25
C SER A 234 -5.84 -1.45 8.88
N LEU A 235 -5.58 -2.11 7.75
CA LEU A 235 -4.23 -2.33 7.26
C LEU A 235 -3.65 -1.03 6.73
N ASP A 236 -2.37 -0.81 6.99
CA ASP A 236 -1.61 0.37 6.56
C ASP A 236 -0.37 -0.03 5.76
N GLY A 237 0.35 0.98 5.26
CA GLY A 237 1.58 0.79 4.49
C GLY A 237 2.62 -0.03 5.24
N ARG A 238 2.75 0.12 6.58
CA ARG A 238 3.73 -0.64 7.38
C ARG A 238 3.35 -2.12 7.45
N ASP A 239 2.06 -2.44 7.53
CA ASP A 239 1.59 -3.83 7.48
C ASP A 239 1.94 -4.50 6.16
N LEU A 240 1.75 -3.79 5.04
CA LEU A 240 2.13 -4.28 3.71
C LEU A 240 3.65 -4.43 3.58
N ILE A 241 4.45 -3.50 4.10
CA ILE A 241 5.90 -3.63 4.05
C ILE A 241 6.40 -4.74 4.97
N ALA A 242 5.77 -4.97 6.14
CA ALA A 242 6.09 -6.13 6.98
C ALA A 242 5.90 -7.44 6.22
N TYR A 243 4.83 -7.53 5.43
CA TYR A 243 4.57 -8.63 4.52
C TYR A 243 5.64 -8.73 3.41
N ALA A 244 6.00 -7.64 2.74
CA ALA A 244 7.06 -7.63 1.72
C ALA A 244 8.42 -8.10 2.27
N LEU A 245 8.81 -7.64 3.47
CA LEU A 245 10.03 -8.10 4.14
C LEU A 245 9.98 -9.60 4.46
N THR A 246 8.79 -10.14 4.74
CA THR A 246 8.62 -11.59 4.97
C THR A 246 8.85 -12.39 3.70
N GLU A 247 8.48 -11.87 2.54
CA GLU A 247 8.73 -12.56 1.27
C GLU A 247 10.21 -12.48 0.87
N LEU A 248 10.81 -11.30 0.97
CA LEU A 248 12.15 -11.07 0.40
C LEU A 248 13.33 -11.39 1.32
N MET A 249 13.26 -10.98 2.58
CA MET A 249 14.48 -10.91 3.41
C MET A 249 14.69 -12.23 4.14
N PRO A 250 15.79 -12.98 4.02
CA PRO A 250 15.85 -14.37 4.53
C PRO A 250 15.84 -14.53 6.05
N THR A 251 16.03 -13.47 6.84
CA THR A 251 16.25 -13.59 8.29
C THR A 251 14.98 -13.41 9.11
N THR A 252 15.01 -13.85 10.37
CA THR A 252 13.99 -13.53 11.38
C THR A 252 14.29 -12.25 12.16
N ASN A 253 15.40 -11.56 11.87
CA ASN A 253 15.75 -10.31 12.53
C ASN A 253 15.12 -9.13 11.76
N GLY A 254 14.02 -8.61 12.30
CA GLY A 254 13.25 -7.53 11.67
C GLY A 254 14.06 -6.25 11.43
N GLU A 255 14.90 -5.83 12.36
CA GLU A 255 15.71 -4.61 12.21
C GLU A 255 16.76 -4.75 11.10
N LEU A 256 17.39 -5.94 10.98
CA LEU A 256 18.31 -6.22 9.89
C LEU A 256 17.59 -6.23 8.54
N ASN A 257 16.45 -6.92 8.46
CA ASN A 257 15.62 -6.96 7.26
C ASN A 257 15.20 -5.54 6.83
N LYS A 258 14.75 -4.72 7.78
CA LYS A 258 14.40 -3.30 7.59
C LYS A 258 15.57 -2.51 7.02
N LYS A 259 16.76 -2.62 7.63
CA LYS A 259 17.96 -1.89 7.21
C LYS A 259 18.44 -2.30 5.82
N VAL A 260 18.48 -3.60 5.53
CA VAL A 260 18.87 -4.11 4.22
C VAL A 260 17.90 -3.60 3.16
N PHE A 261 16.60 -3.67 3.41
CA PHE A 261 15.59 -3.20 2.48
C PHE A 261 15.67 -1.69 2.22
N ASP A 262 15.84 -0.86 3.26
CA ASP A 262 16.07 0.58 3.12
C ASP A 262 17.36 0.87 2.30
N THR A 263 18.41 0.10 2.52
CA THR A 263 19.67 0.24 1.77
C THR A 263 19.49 -0.07 0.29
N LEU A 264 18.73 -1.13 -0.04
CA LEU A 264 18.41 -1.46 -1.42
C LEU A 264 17.56 -0.36 -2.07
N LEU A 265 16.55 0.17 -1.39
CA LEU A 265 15.74 1.29 -1.90
C LEU A 265 16.61 2.53 -2.19
N ARG A 266 17.55 2.86 -1.30
CA ARG A 266 18.39 4.06 -1.44
C ARG A 266 19.49 3.92 -2.48
N LYS A 267 20.00 2.71 -2.72
CA LYS A 267 21.17 2.48 -3.58
C LYS A 267 20.88 1.77 -4.90
N ALA A 268 20.00 0.76 -4.87
CA ALA A 268 19.61 -0.01 -6.04
C ALA A 268 18.33 0.54 -6.70
N GLY A 269 17.52 1.26 -5.91
CA GLY A 269 16.27 1.85 -6.35
C GLY A 269 15.09 0.88 -6.26
N ARG A 270 13.89 1.46 -6.33
CA ARG A 270 12.60 0.75 -6.25
C ARG A 270 12.49 -0.38 -7.26
N GLU A 271 12.88 -0.12 -8.51
CA GLU A 271 12.80 -1.06 -9.63
C GLU A 271 13.65 -2.31 -9.39
N TYR A 272 14.77 -2.21 -8.67
CA TYR A 272 15.55 -3.38 -8.29
C TYR A 272 14.73 -4.34 -7.45
N ILE A 273 14.03 -3.82 -6.44
CA ILE A 273 13.23 -4.59 -5.50
C ILE A 273 12.03 -5.24 -6.20
N GLU A 274 11.37 -4.50 -7.09
CA GLU A 274 10.25 -4.97 -7.92
C GLU A 274 10.64 -6.12 -8.86
N LEU A 275 11.94 -6.33 -9.10
CA LEU A 275 12.46 -7.31 -10.04
C LEU A 275 13.23 -8.47 -9.38
N ILE A 276 13.37 -8.51 -8.05
CA ILE A 276 14.03 -9.62 -7.35
C ILE A 276 13.26 -10.93 -7.58
N PRO A 277 13.85 -12.01 -8.13
CA PRO A 277 13.16 -13.28 -8.33
C PRO A 277 13.15 -14.16 -7.06
N ALA A 278 12.10 -14.94 -6.87
CA ALA A 278 12.07 -16.01 -5.87
C ALA A 278 12.95 -17.18 -6.35
N LEU A 279 14.15 -17.32 -5.80
CA LEU A 279 15.15 -18.29 -6.31
C LEU A 279 14.74 -19.77 -6.20
N TYR A 280 13.80 -20.12 -5.32
CA TYR A 280 13.56 -21.50 -4.91
C TYR A 280 12.19 -22.08 -5.29
N ASP A 281 11.34 -21.32 -5.98
CA ASP A 281 10.12 -21.85 -6.58
C ASP A 281 10.25 -22.05 -8.10
N LYS A 282 9.38 -22.87 -8.68
CA LYS A 282 9.34 -23.16 -10.13
C LYS A 282 8.44 -22.21 -10.93
N TYR A 283 7.93 -21.14 -10.31
CA TYR A 283 7.01 -20.19 -10.91
C TYR A 283 7.76 -18.94 -11.39
N ALA A 284 7.10 -18.12 -12.21
CA ALA A 284 7.61 -16.81 -12.60
C ALA A 284 7.39 -15.78 -11.48
N SER A 285 7.75 -16.10 -10.24
CA SER A 285 7.55 -15.24 -9.09
C SER A 285 8.74 -14.31 -8.88
N PHE A 286 8.44 -13.02 -8.78
CA PHE A 286 9.42 -11.96 -8.52
C PHE A 286 8.75 -10.74 -7.86
N GLY A 287 9.58 -9.79 -7.44
CA GLY A 287 9.17 -8.55 -6.77
C GLY A 287 9.01 -8.68 -5.26
N GLN A 288 8.66 -7.58 -4.61
CA GLN A 288 8.62 -7.48 -3.15
C GLN A 288 7.61 -8.38 -2.46
N TYR A 289 6.58 -8.82 -3.18
CA TYR A 289 5.57 -9.74 -2.67
C TYR A 289 5.66 -11.15 -3.26
N GLN A 290 6.61 -11.41 -4.18
CA GLN A 290 6.86 -12.73 -4.77
C GLN A 290 5.60 -13.47 -5.26
N PHE A 291 4.68 -12.75 -5.91
CA PHE A 291 3.41 -13.35 -6.33
C PHE A 291 3.60 -14.52 -7.30
N THR A 292 2.81 -15.57 -7.11
CA THR A 292 2.64 -16.67 -8.08
C THR A 292 1.34 -16.47 -8.86
N SER A 293 1.13 -17.30 -9.88
CA SER A 293 -0.17 -17.41 -10.56
C SER A 293 -1.31 -17.89 -9.65
N PHE A 294 -1.04 -18.31 -8.41
CA PHE A 294 -2.11 -18.58 -7.44
C PHE A 294 -2.58 -17.32 -6.72
N ALA A 295 -1.68 -16.34 -6.56
CA ALA A 295 -1.98 -15.06 -5.91
C ALA A 295 -2.56 -14.03 -6.89
N LEU A 296 -2.18 -14.09 -8.17
CA LEU A 296 -2.69 -13.21 -9.21
C LEU A 296 -2.85 -14.00 -10.53
N TYR A 297 -4.10 -14.21 -10.94
CA TYR A 297 -4.44 -14.89 -12.19
C TYR A 297 -5.81 -14.44 -12.70
N SER A 298 -5.84 -14.07 -13.96
CA SER A 298 -7.03 -13.59 -14.65
C SER A 298 -6.98 -14.01 -16.11
N ILE A 299 -7.79 -15.00 -16.49
CA ILE A 299 -7.96 -15.45 -17.88
C ILE A 299 -9.45 -15.73 -18.12
N GLY A 300 -10.04 -15.04 -19.10
CA GLY A 300 -11.47 -15.13 -19.38
C GLY A 300 -12.29 -14.80 -18.14
N THR A 301 -13.17 -15.71 -17.75
CA THR A 301 -14.02 -15.59 -16.54
C THR A 301 -13.34 -16.12 -15.27
N SER A 302 -12.14 -16.69 -15.37
CA SER A 302 -11.44 -17.30 -14.24
C SER A 302 -10.52 -16.28 -13.56
N HIS A 303 -10.89 -15.90 -12.33
CA HIS A 303 -10.11 -14.97 -11.51
C HIS A 303 -9.75 -15.61 -10.16
N ARG A 304 -8.47 -15.54 -9.76
CA ARG A 304 -7.97 -16.10 -8.49
C ARG A 304 -7.15 -15.07 -7.72
N GLY A 305 -7.12 -15.22 -6.39
CA GLY A 305 -6.38 -14.34 -5.49
C GLY A 305 -6.78 -12.86 -5.64
N ALA A 306 -5.78 -11.98 -5.78
CA ALA A 306 -5.96 -10.55 -5.98
C ALA A 306 -6.90 -10.24 -7.16
N SER A 307 -6.78 -10.98 -8.26
CA SER A 307 -7.57 -10.77 -9.47
C SER A 307 -9.07 -10.97 -9.26
N LYS A 308 -9.47 -11.76 -8.26
CA LYS A 308 -10.89 -11.93 -7.89
C LYS A 308 -11.45 -10.65 -7.29
N VAL A 309 -10.76 -10.09 -6.29
CA VAL A 309 -11.16 -8.82 -5.64
C VAL A 309 -11.00 -7.64 -6.60
N ASN A 310 -10.02 -7.70 -7.52
CA ASN A 310 -9.81 -6.71 -8.57
C ASN A 310 -11.07 -6.47 -9.43
N GLN A 311 -11.93 -7.49 -9.61
CA GLN A 311 -13.18 -7.33 -10.35
C GLN A 311 -14.21 -6.44 -9.65
N ALA A 312 -14.01 -6.14 -8.36
CA ALA A 312 -14.83 -5.20 -7.60
C ALA A 312 -14.33 -3.75 -7.68
N LEU A 313 -13.25 -3.48 -8.43
CA LEU A 313 -12.81 -2.13 -8.77
C LEU A 313 -13.33 -1.71 -10.16
N PRO A 314 -13.58 -0.39 -10.37
CA PRO A 314 -13.75 0.16 -11.71
C PRO A 314 -12.51 -0.09 -12.57
N SER A 315 -12.69 -0.25 -13.88
CA SER A 315 -11.64 -0.73 -14.80
C SER A 315 -10.35 0.11 -14.76
N ASN A 316 -10.46 1.42 -14.62
CA ASN A 316 -9.33 2.36 -14.55
C ASN A 316 -8.52 2.28 -13.25
N TYR A 317 -9.03 1.64 -12.20
CA TYR A 317 -8.32 1.42 -10.93
C TYR A 317 -7.78 0.01 -10.76
N ARG A 318 -8.08 -0.89 -11.72
CA ARG A 318 -7.67 -2.29 -11.64
C ARG A 318 -6.16 -2.43 -11.77
N ILE A 319 -5.64 -3.47 -11.12
CA ILE A 319 -4.29 -3.97 -11.42
C ILE A 319 -4.31 -4.78 -12.73
N PRO A 320 -3.17 -4.90 -13.42
CA PRO A 320 -3.01 -5.80 -14.56
C PRO A 320 -3.37 -7.26 -14.25
N ASP A 321 -3.85 -7.97 -15.27
CA ASP A 321 -4.31 -9.37 -15.18
C ASP A 321 -3.20 -10.43 -15.03
N SER A 322 -1.93 -10.03 -15.02
CA SER A 322 -0.78 -10.91 -14.87
C SER A 322 0.28 -10.27 -13.99
N MET A 323 0.92 -11.08 -13.15
CA MET A 323 1.98 -10.57 -12.29
C MET A 323 3.23 -10.12 -13.08
N ILE A 324 3.40 -10.56 -14.35
CA ILE A 324 4.51 -10.10 -15.21
C ILE A 324 4.34 -8.62 -15.49
N ARG A 325 3.10 -8.16 -15.60
CA ARG A 325 2.75 -6.79 -15.99
C ARG A 325 2.65 -5.82 -14.82
N LEU A 326 2.89 -6.26 -13.58
CA LEU A 326 2.91 -5.34 -12.45
C LEU A 326 4.12 -4.41 -12.55
N GLU A 327 3.87 -3.14 -12.31
CA GLU A 327 4.84 -2.04 -12.30
C GLU A 327 4.54 -1.07 -11.17
N GLY A 328 5.56 -0.62 -10.45
CA GLY A 328 5.41 0.42 -9.43
C GLY A 328 4.32 0.08 -8.41
N ASN A 329 3.37 1.00 -8.25
CA ASN A 329 2.28 0.90 -7.28
C ASN A 329 1.32 -0.27 -7.55
N ASP A 330 1.33 -0.90 -8.73
CA ASP A 330 0.51 -2.07 -8.99
C ASP A 330 0.86 -3.24 -8.06
N HIS A 331 2.14 -3.37 -7.68
CA HIS A 331 2.55 -4.40 -6.72
C HIS A 331 1.88 -4.21 -5.35
N HIS A 332 1.83 -2.98 -4.84
CA HIS A 332 1.19 -2.66 -3.56
C HIS A 332 -0.33 -2.86 -3.63
N LYS A 333 -0.98 -2.40 -4.71
CA LYS A 333 -2.41 -2.65 -4.95
C LYS A 333 -2.71 -4.15 -4.98
N ALA A 334 -1.90 -4.94 -5.69
CA ALA A 334 -2.05 -6.39 -5.77
C ALA A 334 -1.92 -7.07 -4.40
N ALA A 335 -0.94 -6.67 -3.59
CA ALA A 335 -0.78 -7.17 -2.22
C ALA A 335 -1.97 -6.85 -1.33
N TYR A 336 -2.50 -5.64 -1.44
CA TYR A 336 -3.66 -5.24 -0.66
C TYR A 336 -4.92 -6.00 -1.08
N LEU A 337 -5.19 -6.11 -2.38
CA LEU A 337 -6.30 -6.91 -2.92
C LEU A 337 -6.19 -8.39 -2.53
N PHE A 338 -4.98 -8.94 -2.51
CA PHE A 338 -4.76 -10.31 -2.07
C PHE A 338 -4.93 -10.48 -0.55
N SER A 339 -4.58 -9.46 0.23
CA SER A 339 -4.87 -9.43 1.67
C SER A 339 -6.38 -9.47 1.93
N ILE A 340 -7.16 -8.65 1.19
CA ILE A 340 -8.63 -8.67 1.23
C ILE A 340 -9.17 -10.05 0.85
N HIS A 341 -8.64 -10.67 -0.22
CA HIS A 341 -9.01 -12.03 -0.63
C HIS A 341 -8.81 -13.03 0.52
N ASN A 342 -7.65 -13.02 1.17
CA ASN A 342 -7.33 -13.95 2.25
C ASN A 342 -8.17 -13.73 3.51
N ILE A 343 -8.48 -12.46 3.85
CA ILE A 343 -9.36 -12.11 4.98
C ILE A 343 -10.80 -12.53 4.70
N ALA A 344 -11.36 -12.16 3.55
CA ALA A 344 -12.72 -12.53 3.15
C ALA A 344 -12.89 -14.06 3.08
N SER A 345 -11.90 -14.76 2.52
CA SER A 345 -11.88 -16.22 2.47
C SER A 345 -11.88 -16.84 3.87
N LEU A 346 -11.10 -16.32 4.82
CA LEU A 346 -11.15 -16.81 6.21
C LEU A 346 -12.55 -16.67 6.80
N ILE A 347 -13.07 -15.43 6.77
CA ILE A 347 -14.32 -15.04 7.43
C ILE A 347 -15.51 -15.83 6.88
N SER A 348 -15.54 -16.07 5.56
CA SER A 348 -16.59 -16.89 4.93
C SER A 348 -16.72 -18.27 5.58
N THR A 349 -15.61 -18.84 6.05
CA THR A 349 -15.55 -20.20 6.60
C THR A 349 -15.56 -20.28 8.13
N LEU A 350 -15.77 -19.18 8.83
CA LEU A 350 -15.87 -19.16 10.30
C LEU A 350 -17.28 -19.57 10.75
N ASN A 351 -17.34 -20.40 11.79
CA ASN A 351 -18.57 -20.64 12.56
C ASN A 351 -18.86 -19.46 13.51
N GLY A 352 -20.03 -19.45 14.14
CA GLY A 352 -20.47 -18.34 14.99
C GLY A 352 -19.52 -18.04 16.16
N SER A 353 -18.96 -19.07 16.81
CA SER A 353 -18.00 -18.91 17.91
C SER A 353 -16.70 -18.26 17.43
N ASN A 354 -16.07 -18.78 16.38
CA ASN A 354 -14.82 -18.23 15.85
C ASN A 354 -15.01 -16.83 15.26
N TYR A 355 -16.15 -16.58 14.60
CA TYR A 355 -16.52 -15.23 14.16
C TYR A 355 -16.62 -14.28 15.35
N GLY A 356 -17.36 -14.65 16.40
CA GLY A 356 -17.53 -13.82 17.59
C GLY A 356 -16.21 -13.52 18.31
N THR A 357 -15.29 -14.48 18.35
CA THR A 357 -13.92 -14.25 18.84
C THR A 357 -13.19 -13.24 17.96
N LEU A 358 -13.18 -13.43 16.63
CA LEU A 358 -12.46 -12.53 15.72
C LEU A 358 -12.99 -11.10 15.78
N ASP A 359 -14.32 -10.92 15.78
CA ASP A 359 -14.98 -9.61 15.85
C ASP A 359 -14.58 -8.82 17.10
N LYS A 360 -14.36 -9.52 18.23
CA LYS A 360 -13.92 -8.91 19.50
C LYS A 360 -12.44 -8.58 19.53
N VAL A 361 -11.58 -9.44 18.99
CA VAL A 361 -10.14 -9.41 19.32
C VAL A 361 -9.26 -8.77 18.25
N TRP A 362 -9.73 -8.62 17.01
CA TRP A 362 -8.87 -8.27 15.87
C TRP A 362 -8.13 -6.94 16.04
N LYS A 363 -8.76 -5.92 16.63
CA LYS A 363 -8.17 -4.58 16.84
C LYS A 363 -6.91 -4.64 17.70
N HIS A 364 -6.98 -5.37 18.80
CA HIS A 364 -5.86 -5.56 19.73
C HIS A 364 -4.84 -6.59 19.26
N ASN A 365 -5.17 -7.33 18.19
CA ASN A 365 -4.35 -8.40 17.63
C ASN A 365 -3.88 -8.12 16.20
N LYS A 366 -3.70 -6.83 15.84
CA LYS A 366 -3.29 -6.42 14.49
C LYS A 366 -2.08 -7.20 13.97
N SER A 367 -1.04 -7.39 14.79
CA SER A 367 0.14 -8.18 14.40
C SER A 367 -0.19 -9.64 14.03
N ASN A 368 -1.18 -10.26 14.66
CA ASN A 368 -1.63 -11.62 14.35
C ASN A 368 -2.43 -11.67 13.04
N ILE A 369 -3.16 -10.61 12.71
CA ILE A 369 -3.81 -10.46 11.40
C ILE A 369 -2.75 -10.38 10.30
N VAL A 370 -1.70 -9.58 10.47
CA VAL A 370 -0.61 -9.47 9.48
C VAL A 370 0.13 -10.80 9.30
N LYS A 371 0.38 -11.54 10.39
CA LYS A 371 0.93 -12.92 10.32
C LYS A 371 0.01 -13.87 9.56
N TYR A 372 -1.30 -13.79 9.79
CA TYR A 372 -2.26 -14.58 9.04
C TYR A 372 -2.17 -14.27 7.54
N ILE A 373 -2.15 -12.99 7.14
CA ILE A 373 -2.04 -12.58 5.73
C ILE A 373 -0.78 -13.17 5.08
N ALA A 374 0.39 -12.97 5.70
CA ALA A 374 1.66 -13.46 5.15
C ALA A 374 1.72 -15.00 5.08
N THR A 375 1.20 -15.69 6.10
CA THR A 375 1.13 -17.17 6.06
C THR A 375 0.11 -17.68 5.06
N ALA A 376 -1.00 -16.97 4.86
CA ALA A 376 -2.02 -17.31 3.88
C ALA A 376 -1.54 -17.12 2.45
N HIS A 377 -0.65 -16.15 2.19
CA HIS A 377 0.02 -16.05 0.90
C HIS A 377 0.82 -17.31 0.57
N ASN A 378 1.67 -17.76 1.49
CA ASN A 378 2.52 -18.92 1.25
C ASN A 378 1.71 -20.24 1.21
N ARG A 379 0.81 -20.45 2.20
CA ARG A 379 0.00 -21.69 2.32
C ARG A 379 -1.40 -21.40 2.89
N PRO A 380 -2.38 -21.05 2.05
CA PRO A 380 -3.69 -20.58 2.50
C PRO A 380 -4.46 -21.62 3.32
N ALA A 381 -4.41 -22.90 2.94
CA ALA A 381 -5.10 -23.96 3.67
C ALA A 381 -4.54 -24.17 5.10
N SER A 382 -3.21 -24.20 5.24
CA SER A 382 -2.54 -24.28 6.56
C SER A 382 -2.81 -23.04 7.41
N ALA A 383 -2.75 -21.85 6.81
CA ALA A 383 -3.01 -20.59 7.50
C ALA A 383 -4.46 -20.50 8.00
N SER A 384 -5.44 -20.91 7.19
CA SER A 384 -6.85 -20.95 7.58
C SER A 384 -7.09 -21.93 8.73
N LYS A 385 -6.50 -23.14 8.68
CA LYS A 385 -6.56 -24.11 9.79
C LYS A 385 -5.94 -23.54 11.07
N ALA A 386 -4.78 -22.87 10.96
CA ALA A 386 -4.12 -22.23 12.09
C ALA A 386 -4.96 -21.07 12.67
N ALA A 387 -5.56 -20.23 11.83
CA ALA A 387 -6.42 -19.14 12.25
C ALA A 387 -7.66 -19.65 12.98
N LYS A 388 -8.30 -20.71 12.48
CA LYS A 388 -9.43 -21.35 13.17
C LYS A 388 -9.04 -21.89 14.54
N ARG A 389 -7.89 -22.58 14.67
CA ARG A 389 -7.38 -23.03 15.98
C ARG A 389 -7.10 -21.87 16.93
N TRP A 390 -6.47 -20.80 16.43
CA TRP A 390 -6.20 -19.59 17.19
C TRP A 390 -7.49 -18.97 17.74
N LEU A 391 -8.51 -18.83 16.89
CA LEU A 391 -9.82 -18.29 17.28
C LEU A 391 -10.60 -19.21 18.22
N SER A 392 -10.53 -20.54 18.03
CA SER A 392 -11.21 -21.50 18.91
C SER A 392 -10.64 -21.52 20.33
N ASN A 393 -9.36 -21.15 20.48
CA ASN A 393 -8.74 -20.93 21.79
C ASN A 393 -8.95 -19.50 22.33
N GLY A 394 -9.97 -18.79 21.83
CA GLY A 394 -10.30 -17.42 22.25
C GLY A 394 -9.24 -16.39 21.86
N ALA A 395 -8.37 -16.70 20.90
CA ALA A 395 -7.25 -15.85 20.47
C ALA A 395 -6.31 -15.40 21.61
N ARG A 396 -6.24 -16.18 22.71
CA ARG A 396 -5.48 -15.83 23.93
C ARG A 396 -3.96 -15.80 23.72
N TYR A 397 -3.47 -16.57 22.75
CA TYR A 397 -2.05 -16.69 22.45
C TYR A 397 -1.72 -16.05 21.09
N ASP A 398 -0.44 -15.80 20.86
CA ASP A 398 0.08 -15.39 19.56
C ASP A 398 -0.34 -16.38 18.46
N PHE A 399 -0.74 -15.90 17.28
CA PHE A 399 -1.15 -16.74 16.14
C PHE A 399 -0.10 -17.81 15.81
N THR A 400 1.19 -17.50 16.00
CA THR A 400 2.31 -18.43 15.80
C THR A 400 2.14 -19.73 16.58
N SER A 401 1.57 -19.69 17.79
CA SER A 401 1.32 -20.89 18.61
C SER A 401 0.41 -21.91 17.92
N SER A 402 -0.49 -21.42 17.06
CA SER A 402 -1.48 -22.25 16.34
C SER A 402 -0.98 -22.72 14.98
N THR A 403 0.24 -22.34 14.57
CA THR A 403 0.83 -22.69 13.28
C THR A 403 1.49 -24.07 13.28
N ASP A 404 1.37 -24.76 12.14
CA ASP A 404 2.16 -25.95 11.85
C ASP A 404 3.61 -25.60 11.48
N ARG A 405 4.48 -26.62 11.41
CA ARG A 405 5.91 -26.44 11.09
C ARG A 405 6.18 -25.77 9.74
N HIS A 406 5.25 -25.84 8.80
CA HIS A 406 5.46 -25.35 7.44
C HIS A 406 5.23 -23.85 7.30
N ILE A 407 4.42 -23.24 8.17
CA ILE A 407 4.15 -21.79 8.15
C ILE A 407 4.66 -21.05 9.40
N ARG A 408 5.12 -21.78 10.43
CA ARG A 408 5.62 -21.19 11.69
C ARG A 408 6.76 -20.20 11.47
N GLY A 409 7.75 -20.55 10.65
CA GLY A 409 8.87 -19.66 10.33
C GLY A 409 8.41 -18.35 9.71
N TYR A 410 7.43 -18.42 8.81
CA TYR A 410 6.79 -17.26 8.17
C TYR A 410 6.06 -16.36 9.20
N ALA A 411 5.30 -16.95 10.12
CA ALA A 411 4.61 -16.22 11.17
C ALA A 411 5.58 -15.51 12.13
N ILE A 412 6.65 -16.20 12.57
CA ILE A 412 7.70 -15.61 13.42
C ILE A 412 8.32 -14.42 12.71
N LYS A 413 8.80 -14.64 11.47
CA LYS A 413 9.46 -13.63 10.65
C LYS A 413 8.58 -12.40 10.43
N THR A 414 7.32 -12.59 10.08
CA THR A 414 6.35 -11.49 9.90
C THR A 414 6.15 -10.71 11.19
N GLY A 415 6.04 -11.39 12.34
CA GLY A 415 5.94 -10.72 13.62
C GLY A 415 7.14 -9.84 13.95
N GLN A 416 8.36 -10.29 13.62
CA GLN A 416 9.58 -9.53 13.84
C GLN A 416 9.72 -8.35 12.88
N ASN A 417 9.41 -8.55 11.60
CA ASN A 417 9.38 -7.47 10.60
C ASN A 417 8.36 -6.39 10.97
N TRP A 418 7.15 -6.80 11.36
CA TRP A 418 6.09 -5.89 11.78
C TRP A 418 6.54 -5.03 12.97
N LYS A 419 7.08 -5.66 14.02
CA LYS A 419 7.58 -4.93 15.20
C LYS A 419 8.68 -3.92 14.87
N ALA A 420 9.58 -4.24 13.94
CA ALA A 420 10.67 -3.35 13.54
C ALA A 420 10.18 -2.12 12.76
N LEU A 421 9.03 -2.19 12.11
CA LEU A 421 8.43 -1.08 11.36
C LEU A 421 7.54 -0.17 12.21
N GLN A 422 7.16 -0.59 13.42
CA GLN A 422 6.39 0.22 14.38
C GLN A 422 7.26 1.11 15.27
N ARG A 423 8.59 1.01 15.14
CA ARG A 423 9.60 1.78 15.86
C ARG A 423 10.31 2.70 14.89
#